data_AF-A0A820X6F1-F1
#
_entry.id   AF-A0A820X6F1-F1
#
_cell.length_a   1.000
_cell.length_b   1.000
_cell.length_c   1.000
_cell.angle_alpha   90.00
_cell.angle_beta   90.00
_cell.angle_gamma   90.00
#
_symmetry.space_group_name_H-M   'P 1'
#
loop_
_entity.id
_entity.type
_entity.pdbx_description
1 polymer ?
#
loop_
_entity_poly.entity_id
_entity_poly.type
_entity_poly.pdbx_seq_one_letter_code
_entity_poly.pdbx_strand_id
1 'polypeptide(L)'
;MEECEVLCSSIAIMVNGCFRCLDSTQHLKNRFGDGYTIKVCLKSSLNSTLDQTILDYFSSNFILKEHIFSKLQNLLINQCITDYSVSQNTFDNVFVNFVRDQFDASQRTKKTSRRRQEHFNGILDEAFDDGSFVVTRSRRNNNNDNVSLERIPTTTACNYLIKMQTERVIEYIINWLNDYHKSSHTKGFVVGVSGGIDSATVSTLCARTGFPVLVIEMPIRQSSGEMQRSRAHINWLTSKFPNVTGAEVNLIEVFEAFEKTIKKSEVNEDNSNTELAFANVKSRLRMVNLYYFASIKGYLVAGTGNKVEDFGVGFFTKYGDGGVDISPIADLMKSEVRAVAAVLGVGQEIIKASPTDGLYGDTRTDEDQLGASYDELEWAMNHLDLSDTKEGEATLTDRQKEVIDIYKKRHAANLHKLVEIPRCIIPPELKAKQS
;
A
#
# COMPACT_ATOMS: atom_id res chain seq x y z
N MET A 1 -6.17 5.06 29.77
CA MET A 1 -7.23 5.86 29.14
C MET A 1 -7.48 5.40 27.71
N GLU A 2 -6.43 5.09 26.94
CA GLU A 2 -6.52 4.54 25.57
C GLU A 2 -7.41 3.27 25.46
N GLU A 3 -7.32 2.32 26.39
CA GLU A 3 -8.22 1.14 26.39
C GLU A 3 -9.71 1.51 26.55
N CYS A 4 -10.03 2.52 27.35
CA CYS A 4 -11.41 2.98 27.53
C CYS A 4 -11.94 3.72 26.30
N GLU A 5 -11.06 4.36 25.51
CA GLU A 5 -11.46 4.99 24.25
C GLU A 5 -11.80 3.98 23.17
N VAL A 6 -11.10 2.83 23.15
CA VAL A 6 -11.30 1.77 22.17
C VAL A 6 -12.52 0.91 22.51
N LEU A 7 -12.80 0.71 23.80
CA LEU A 7 -13.81 -0.25 24.27
C LEU A 7 -15.17 0.37 24.63
N CYS A 8 -15.26 1.69 24.81
CA CYS A 8 -16.49 2.34 25.27
C CYS A 8 -17.01 3.40 24.28
N SER A 9 -18.29 3.31 23.92
CA SER A 9 -18.98 4.27 23.03
C SER A 9 -19.42 5.56 23.74
N SER A 10 -19.42 5.58 25.08
CA SER A 10 -19.76 6.73 25.91
C SER A 10 -19.01 6.68 27.23
N ILE A 11 -18.56 7.83 27.73
CA ILE A 11 -17.75 7.96 28.95
C ILE A 11 -18.42 8.95 29.90
N ALA A 12 -18.63 8.54 31.14
CA ALA A 12 -19.01 9.43 32.24
C ALA A 12 -17.76 9.98 32.93
N ILE A 13 -17.67 11.30 33.07
CA ILE A 13 -16.63 11.97 33.84
C ILE A 13 -17.22 12.35 35.21
N MET A 14 -16.60 11.83 36.27
CA MET A 14 -16.89 12.21 37.66
C MET A 14 -15.69 12.90 38.29
N VAL A 15 -15.96 13.92 39.10
CA VAL A 15 -14.93 14.69 39.81
C VAL A 15 -15.38 14.83 41.27
N ASN A 16 -14.55 14.38 42.23
CA ASN A 16 -14.83 14.37 43.68
C ASN A 16 -16.17 13.69 44.06
N GLY A 17 -16.46 12.53 43.45
CA GLY A 17 -17.70 11.77 43.70
C GLY A 17 -18.97 12.42 43.13
N CYS A 18 -18.85 13.55 42.43
CA CYS A 18 -19.96 14.21 41.77
C CYS A 18 -19.88 13.99 40.25
N PHE A 19 -21.01 13.63 39.66
CA PHE A 19 -21.16 13.47 38.22
C PHE A 19 -21.04 14.83 37.51
N ARG A 20 -20.19 14.92 36.47
CA ARG A 20 -19.97 16.16 35.71
C ARG A 20 -20.61 16.12 34.34
N CYS A 21 -20.33 15.08 33.55
CA CYS A 21 -20.89 14.90 32.21
C CYS A 21 -20.79 13.44 31.77
N LEU A 22 -21.66 13.03 30.85
CA LEU A 22 -21.64 11.74 30.16
C LEU A 22 -21.93 12.02 28.70
N ASP A 23 -21.03 11.63 27.81
CA ASP A 23 -21.23 11.73 26.37
C ASP A 23 -20.28 10.76 25.63
N SER A 24 -20.39 10.71 24.31
CA SER A 24 -19.44 10.01 23.44
C SER A 24 -18.02 10.58 23.59
N THR A 25 -17.03 9.72 23.36
CA THR A 25 -15.60 10.08 23.42
C THR A 25 -15.29 11.28 22.52
N GLN A 26 -15.81 11.30 21.30
CA GLN A 26 -15.60 12.39 20.35
C GLN A 26 -16.24 13.71 20.81
N HIS A 27 -17.44 13.65 21.40
CA HIS A 27 -18.12 14.86 21.89
C HIS A 27 -17.38 15.47 23.08
N LEU A 28 -16.88 14.65 24.00
CA LEU A 28 -16.10 15.12 25.15
C LEU A 28 -14.76 15.73 24.72
N LYS A 29 -14.06 15.16 23.74
CA LYS A 29 -12.84 15.75 23.14
C LYS A 29 -13.12 17.11 22.51
N ASN A 30 -14.22 17.23 21.76
CA ASN A 30 -14.60 18.49 21.12
C ASN A 30 -15.02 19.57 22.13
N ARG A 31 -15.68 19.16 23.22
CA ARG A 31 -16.23 20.09 24.21
C ARG A 31 -15.21 20.55 25.25
N PHE A 32 -14.25 19.71 25.62
CA PHE A 32 -13.34 19.95 26.75
C PHE A 32 -11.85 19.88 26.39
N GLY A 33 -11.49 19.55 25.14
CA GLY A 33 -10.10 19.54 24.68
C GLY A 33 -9.63 20.93 24.23
N ASP A 34 -8.48 21.40 24.74
CA ASP A 34 -7.92 22.70 24.38
C ASP A 34 -6.97 22.65 23.17
N GLY A 35 -7.41 23.12 22.01
CA GLY A 35 -6.53 23.43 20.88
C GLY A 35 -6.20 22.30 19.89
N TYR A 36 -5.23 22.56 19.02
CA TYR A 36 -4.69 21.64 18.01
C TYR A 36 -3.19 21.90 17.82
N THR A 37 -2.44 20.87 17.42
CA THR A 37 -1.00 21.00 17.12
C THR A 37 -0.79 20.88 15.63
N ILE A 38 -0.07 21.84 15.05
CA ILE A 38 0.35 21.78 13.64
C ILE A 38 1.86 21.62 13.61
N LYS A 39 2.35 20.60 12.90
CA LYS A 39 3.76 20.49 12.51
C LYS A 39 3.88 20.79 11.03
N VAL A 40 4.90 21.56 10.66
CA VAL A 40 5.15 21.96 9.27
C VAL A 40 6.63 21.73 8.97
N CYS A 41 6.92 21.01 7.89
CA CYS A 41 8.27 20.73 7.39
C CYS A 41 8.55 21.63 6.18
N LEU A 42 9.69 22.33 6.16
CA LEU A 42 10.04 23.23 5.05
C LEU A 42 11.04 22.56 4.10
N LYS A 43 11.08 23.04 2.85
CA LYS A 43 12.07 22.60 1.87
C LYS A 43 13.39 23.30 2.20
N SER A 44 14.48 22.54 2.30
CA SER A 44 15.81 22.93 2.83
C SER A 44 16.59 23.98 2.02
N SER A 45 15.91 24.92 1.36
CA SER A 45 16.51 25.95 0.52
C SER A 45 15.79 27.30 0.57
N LEU A 46 15.05 27.61 1.64
CA LEU A 46 14.28 28.86 1.73
C LEU A 46 14.92 29.84 2.73
N ASN A 47 15.10 31.08 2.25
CA ASN A 47 15.73 32.19 2.98
C ASN A 47 14.94 32.57 4.25
N SER A 48 15.66 33.10 5.24
CA SER A 48 15.18 33.56 6.58
C SER A 48 13.98 34.54 6.58
N THR A 49 13.62 35.11 5.44
CA THR A 49 12.46 36.00 5.26
C THR A 49 11.13 35.25 5.10
N LEU A 50 11.15 34.00 4.61
CA LEU A 50 9.92 33.21 4.46
C LEU A 50 9.42 32.68 5.80
N ASP A 51 10.35 32.34 6.71
CA ASP A 51 10.06 31.88 8.06
C ASP A 51 9.20 32.90 8.81
N GLN A 52 9.60 34.18 8.81
CA GLN A 52 8.82 35.25 9.45
C GLN A 52 7.44 35.48 8.81
N THR A 53 7.32 35.32 7.50
CA THR A 53 6.04 35.52 6.79
C THR A 53 5.04 34.40 7.13
N ILE A 54 5.50 33.16 7.21
CA ILE A 54 4.69 32.01 7.63
C ILE A 54 4.32 32.17 9.12
N LEU A 55 5.25 32.62 9.96
CA LEU A 55 5.03 32.88 11.38
C LEU A 55 3.99 33.97 11.63
N ASP A 56 4.06 35.10 10.93
CA ASP A 56 3.08 36.19 11.06
C ASP A 56 1.70 35.76 10.54
N TYR A 57 1.65 34.93 9.50
CA TYR A 57 0.40 34.45 8.91
C TYR A 57 -0.41 33.55 9.86
N PHE A 58 0.26 32.63 10.58
CA PHE A 58 -0.39 31.74 11.55
C PHE A 58 -0.70 32.42 12.89
N SER A 59 0.04 33.47 13.23
CA SER A 59 -0.19 34.28 14.44
C SER A 59 -1.38 35.24 14.26
N SER A 60 -1.64 35.72 13.03
CA SER A 60 -2.58 36.80 12.77
C SER A 60 -4.01 36.35 12.41
N ASN A 61 -4.20 35.11 11.97
CA ASN A 61 -5.51 34.64 11.47
C ASN A 61 -6.09 33.53 12.34
N PHE A 62 -7.30 33.77 12.87
CA PHE A 62 -8.09 32.74 13.55
C PHE A 62 -8.64 31.76 12.51
N ILE A 63 -7.89 30.71 12.18
CA ILE A 63 -8.32 29.73 11.18
C ILE A 63 -9.16 28.65 11.88
N LEU A 64 -10.47 28.62 11.59
CA LEU A 64 -11.36 27.52 11.96
C LEU A 64 -10.81 26.20 11.40
N LYS A 65 -10.94 25.10 12.15
CA LYS A 65 -10.38 23.76 11.84
C LYS A 65 -10.59 23.31 10.39
N GLU A 66 -11.72 23.68 9.79
CA GLU A 66 -12.11 23.34 8.41
C GLU A 66 -11.27 24.05 7.33
N HIS A 67 -10.67 25.19 7.65
CA HIS A 67 -9.88 26.00 6.70
C HIS A 67 -8.36 25.78 6.84
N ILE A 68 -7.92 24.99 7.82
CA ILE A 68 -6.49 24.71 8.07
C ILE A 68 -5.95 23.75 7.01
N PHE A 69 -6.69 22.68 6.72
CA PHE A 69 -6.26 21.64 5.77
C PHE A 69 -6.15 22.18 4.35
N SER A 70 -7.17 22.88 3.85
CA SER A 70 -7.15 23.46 2.49
C SER A 70 -6.02 24.46 2.29
N LYS A 71 -5.64 25.22 3.33
CA LYS A 71 -4.53 26.18 3.25
C LYS A 71 -3.15 25.55 3.35
N LEU A 72 -2.95 24.58 4.25
CA LEU A 72 -1.69 23.85 4.34
C LEU A 72 -1.43 23.03 3.07
N GLN A 73 -2.49 22.48 2.46
CA GLN A 73 -2.43 21.82 1.16
C GLN A 73 -2.06 22.80 0.02
N ASN A 74 -2.60 24.02 0.01
CA ASN A 74 -2.17 25.06 -0.94
C ASN A 74 -0.68 25.45 -0.78
N LEU A 75 -0.17 25.49 0.45
CA LEU A 75 1.25 25.78 0.71
C LEU A 75 2.17 24.60 0.33
N LEU A 76 1.66 23.37 0.38
CA LEU A 76 2.31 22.16 -0.15
C LEU A 76 2.41 22.22 -1.69
N ILE A 77 1.31 22.62 -2.35
CA ILE A 77 1.21 22.75 -3.82
C ILE A 77 2.15 23.85 -4.34
N ASN A 78 2.25 24.97 -3.62
CA ASN A 78 3.15 26.08 -3.96
C ASN A 78 4.64 25.80 -3.62
N GLN A 79 4.97 24.57 -3.20
CA GLN A 79 6.31 24.11 -2.83
C GLN A 79 7.00 24.90 -1.69
N CYS A 80 6.25 25.61 -0.86
CA CYS A 80 6.81 26.31 0.31
C CYS A 80 7.02 25.36 1.50
N ILE A 81 6.24 24.29 1.57
CA ILE A 81 6.22 23.29 2.64
C ILE A 81 6.40 21.91 2.00
N THR A 82 7.25 21.06 2.58
CA THR A 82 7.44 19.68 2.13
C THR A 82 6.42 18.72 2.74
N ASP A 83 5.98 19.00 3.97
CA ASP A 83 4.99 18.18 4.68
C ASP A 83 4.29 18.96 5.81
N TYR A 84 3.11 18.52 6.22
CA TYR A 84 2.45 19.04 7.42
C TYR A 84 1.62 17.97 8.14
N SER A 85 1.49 18.08 9.46
CA SER A 85 0.55 17.26 10.24
C SER A 85 -0.28 18.13 11.17
N VAL A 86 -1.56 17.81 11.30
CA VAL A 86 -2.48 18.45 12.24
C VAL A 86 -3.03 17.38 13.17
N SER A 87 -2.67 17.42 14.44
CA SER A 87 -3.19 16.49 15.44
C SER A 87 -4.18 17.18 16.39
N GLN A 88 -5.26 16.45 16.72
CA GLN A 88 -6.23 16.87 17.74
C GLN A 88 -5.89 16.25 19.10
N ASN A 89 -6.39 16.89 20.16
CA ASN A 89 -6.17 16.47 21.53
C ASN A 89 -6.59 15.03 21.84
N THR A 90 -5.74 14.36 22.63
CA THR A 90 -6.03 13.07 23.26
C THR A 90 -6.97 13.25 24.47
N PHE A 91 -7.67 12.20 24.89
CA PHE A 91 -8.50 12.25 26.11
C PHE A 91 -7.69 12.55 27.36
N ASP A 92 -6.39 12.21 27.35
CA ASP A 92 -5.48 12.54 28.43
C ASP A 92 -5.42 14.05 28.66
N ASN A 93 -5.46 14.88 27.59
CA ASN A 93 -5.50 16.34 27.71
C ASN A 93 -6.83 16.82 28.30
N VAL A 94 -7.97 16.19 27.93
CA VAL A 94 -9.28 16.50 28.52
C VAL A 94 -9.27 16.20 30.03
N PHE A 95 -8.71 15.05 30.43
CA PHE A 95 -8.62 14.66 31.83
C PHE A 95 -7.67 15.55 32.62
N VAL A 96 -6.49 15.86 32.09
CA VAL A 96 -5.52 16.79 32.70
C VAL A 96 -6.12 18.19 32.87
N ASN A 97 -6.98 18.65 31.95
CA ASN A 97 -7.70 19.91 32.10
C ASN A 97 -8.72 19.88 33.26
N PHE A 98 -9.52 18.81 33.38
CA PHE A 98 -10.42 18.65 34.53
C PHE A 98 -9.68 18.57 35.87
N VAL A 99 -8.50 17.94 35.89
CA VAL A 99 -7.62 17.88 37.07
C VAL A 99 -6.95 19.23 37.33
N ARG A 100 -6.54 19.98 36.30
CA ARG A 100 -6.01 21.34 36.44
C ARG A 100 -7.03 22.31 37.00
N ASP A 101 -8.29 22.21 36.58
CA ASP A 101 -9.38 22.98 37.19
C ASP A 101 -9.57 22.64 38.68
N GLN A 102 -9.22 21.42 39.13
CA GLN A 102 -9.14 21.10 40.58
C GLN A 102 -8.00 21.87 41.27
N PHE A 103 -6.84 21.97 40.61
CA PHE A 103 -5.69 22.69 41.15
C PHE A 103 -5.91 24.21 41.17
N ASP A 104 -6.47 24.81 40.12
CA ASP A 104 -6.72 26.26 40.10
C ASP A 104 -7.84 26.70 41.06
N ALA A 105 -8.84 25.83 41.32
CA ALA A 105 -9.84 26.06 42.35
C ALA A 105 -9.27 25.93 43.79
N SER A 106 -8.30 25.04 44.00
CA SER A 106 -7.64 24.84 45.30
C SER A 106 -6.41 25.74 45.54
N GLN A 107 -5.82 26.32 44.48
CA GLN A 107 -4.68 27.24 44.56
C GLN A 107 -5.07 28.71 44.70
N ARG A 108 -6.34 29.09 44.48
CA ARG A 108 -6.87 30.39 44.96
C ARG A 108 -6.76 30.53 46.49
N THR A 109 -6.57 29.42 47.21
CA THR A 109 -6.38 29.39 48.67
C THR A 109 -4.92 29.25 49.15
N LYS A 110 -3.92 29.02 48.28
CA LYS A 110 -2.52 28.82 48.73
C LYS A 110 -1.49 29.37 47.73
N LYS A 111 -1.36 30.69 47.66
CA LYS A 111 -0.08 31.33 47.27
C LYS A 111 0.94 31.02 48.37
N THR A 112 2.01 30.28 48.05
CA THR A 112 3.43 30.63 48.36
C THR A 112 4.41 29.50 48.01
N SER A 113 5.53 29.89 47.37
CA SER A 113 6.89 29.31 47.44
C SER A 113 7.38 28.26 46.40
N ARG A 114 8.22 28.78 45.48
CA ARG A 114 9.60 28.38 45.06
C ARG A 114 9.94 27.03 44.39
N ARG A 115 10.66 27.20 43.25
CA ARG A 115 11.85 26.45 42.69
C ARG A 115 11.58 25.06 42.08
N ARG A 116 12.31 24.57 41.06
CA ARG A 116 13.62 24.90 40.46
C ARG A 116 13.73 24.27 39.05
N GLN A 117 14.49 24.91 38.16
CA GLN A 117 15.06 24.36 36.92
C GLN A 117 16.10 23.27 37.22
N GLU A 118 16.21 22.27 36.35
CA GLU A 118 17.50 21.62 36.04
C GLU A 118 17.66 21.41 34.52
N HIS A 119 18.79 21.91 34.02
CA HIS A 119 19.35 21.72 32.68
C HIS A 119 20.18 20.44 32.67
N PHE A 120 20.14 19.70 31.55
CA PHE A 120 21.21 18.80 31.15
C PHE A 120 21.61 19.13 29.72
N ASN A 121 22.85 19.63 29.55
CA ASN A 121 23.51 19.79 28.26
C ASN A 121 24.36 18.54 27.99
N GLY A 122 24.21 17.94 26.82
CA GLY A 122 25.10 16.92 26.26
C GLY A 122 25.32 17.22 24.78
N ILE A 123 26.58 17.39 24.41
CA ILE A 123 27.14 17.81 23.13
C ILE A 123 26.94 16.73 22.06
N LEU A 124 26.40 17.07 20.89
CA LEU A 124 26.58 16.32 19.64
C LEU A 124 26.60 17.26 18.42
N ASP A 125 27.53 16.91 17.54
CA ASP A 125 27.98 17.42 16.24
C ASP A 125 27.03 18.22 15.34
N GLU A 126 27.65 19.10 14.56
CA GLU A 126 27.10 19.95 13.51
C GLU A 126 26.21 19.16 12.53
N ALA A 127 24.89 19.33 12.65
CA ALA A 127 23.88 18.77 11.76
C ALA A 127 23.15 19.87 10.98
N PHE A 128 22.94 19.63 9.69
CA PHE A 128 22.25 20.51 8.75
C PHE A 128 20.87 20.95 9.28
N ASP A 129 20.60 22.27 9.26
CA ASP A 129 19.36 22.92 9.73
C ASP A 129 18.30 22.88 8.60
N ASP A 130 17.19 22.17 8.78
CA ASP A 130 16.10 22.08 7.78
C ASP A 130 14.90 22.98 8.07
N GLY A 131 14.96 23.79 9.14
CA GLY A 131 13.95 24.83 9.41
C GLY A 131 12.58 24.33 9.87
N SER A 132 12.47 23.13 10.43
CA SER A 132 11.19 22.56 10.91
C SER A 132 10.68 23.21 12.22
N PHE A 133 9.38 23.51 12.31
CA PHE A 133 8.74 24.12 13.51
C PHE A 133 7.45 23.42 13.95
N VAL A 134 7.18 23.43 15.26
CA VAL A 134 5.89 23.00 15.85
C VAL A 134 5.12 24.23 16.35
N VAL A 135 3.87 24.37 15.91
CA VAL A 135 2.94 25.39 16.40
C VAL A 135 1.92 24.72 17.31
N THR A 136 1.97 25.03 18.60
CA THR A 136 0.97 24.58 19.58
C THR A 136 0.11 25.76 20.00
N ARG A 137 -1.20 25.67 19.79
CA ARG A 137 -2.16 26.71 20.21
C ARG A 137 -3.05 26.17 21.31
N SER A 138 -3.03 26.81 22.48
CA SER A 138 -3.87 26.44 23.64
C SER A 138 -4.83 27.57 23.97
N ARG A 139 -6.11 27.22 24.18
CA ARG A 139 -7.15 28.16 24.59
C ARG A 139 -7.10 28.27 26.11
N ARG A 140 -6.56 29.36 26.67
CA ARG A 140 -6.68 29.62 28.11
C ARG A 140 -8.01 30.33 28.40
N ASN A 141 -8.59 30.03 29.56
CA ASN A 141 -9.86 30.55 30.10
C ASN A 141 -9.96 32.10 30.27
N ASN A 142 -9.04 32.89 29.71
CA ASN A 142 -9.02 34.34 29.76
C ASN A 142 -8.67 34.93 28.39
N ASN A 143 -9.52 34.77 27.37
CA ASN A 143 -9.57 35.47 26.06
C ASN A 143 -8.27 35.85 25.31
N ASN A 144 -7.11 35.36 25.74
CA ASN A 144 -5.81 35.53 25.13
C ASN A 144 -5.33 34.14 24.72
N ASP A 145 -5.33 33.91 23.42
CA ASP A 145 -4.81 32.70 22.81
C ASP A 145 -3.28 32.70 22.94
N ASN A 146 -2.73 31.65 23.55
CA ASN A 146 -1.28 31.46 23.59
C ASN A 146 -0.87 30.54 22.43
N VAL A 147 -0.02 31.07 21.56
CA VAL A 147 0.69 30.31 20.52
C VAL A 147 2.12 30.10 21.01
N SER A 148 2.54 28.84 21.16
CA SER A 148 3.93 28.48 21.50
C SER A 148 4.59 27.77 20.31
N LEU A 149 5.83 28.16 20.03
CA LEU A 149 6.64 27.70 18.90
C LEU A 149 7.89 26.99 19.43
N GLU A 150 8.18 25.80 18.91
CA GLU A 150 9.39 25.03 19.27
C GLU A 150 10.07 24.46 18.01
N ARG A 151 11.39 24.64 17.91
CA ARG A 151 12.23 24.23 16.76
C ARG A 151 12.80 22.84 17.06
N ILE A 152 12.68 21.90 16.13
CA ILE A 152 13.09 20.50 16.36
C ILE A 152 14.55 20.29 15.87
N PRO A 153 15.48 19.75 16.69
CA PRO A 153 16.81 19.36 16.22
C PRO A 153 16.78 18.17 15.25
N THR A 154 17.63 18.22 14.21
CA THR A 154 17.65 17.35 13.02
C THR A 154 18.13 15.90 13.24
N THR A 155 17.72 15.24 14.33
CA THR A 155 18.05 13.82 14.58
C THR A 155 16.82 12.91 14.62
N THR A 156 15.62 13.41 14.32
CA THR A 156 14.40 12.57 14.35
C THR A 156 13.41 12.82 13.21
N ALA A 157 13.67 13.77 12.31
CA ALA A 157 12.72 14.17 11.26
C ALA A 157 13.34 14.08 9.86
N CYS A 158 13.26 12.91 9.20
CA CYS A 158 13.34 12.81 7.74
C CYS A 158 12.95 11.43 7.15
N ASN A 159 12.10 10.62 7.81
CA ASN A 159 11.72 9.30 7.28
C ASN A 159 10.23 8.96 7.42
N TYR A 160 9.35 9.96 7.38
CA TYR A 160 7.90 9.75 7.33
C TYR A 160 7.33 10.16 5.96
N LEU A 161 7.81 9.52 4.89
CA LEU A 161 6.87 9.01 3.88
C LEU A 161 5.84 8.18 4.66
N ILE A 162 4.55 8.15 4.29
CA ILE A 162 3.61 7.16 4.85
C ILE A 162 4.16 5.78 4.47
N LYS A 163 5.05 5.27 5.32
CA LYS A 163 5.76 4.04 5.07
C LYS A 163 4.74 2.96 5.35
N MET A 164 4.45 2.15 4.34
CA MET A 164 3.61 0.98 4.51
C MET A 164 4.06 0.24 5.77
N GLN A 165 3.11 -0.07 6.66
CA GLN A 165 3.38 -0.88 7.85
C GLN A 165 3.52 -2.34 7.40
N THR A 166 4.65 -2.65 6.75
CA THR A 166 4.87 -3.88 5.98
C THR A 166 4.54 -5.14 6.75
N GLU A 167 4.97 -5.22 8.02
CA GLU A 167 4.70 -6.35 8.90
C GLU A 167 3.19 -6.54 9.13
N ARG A 168 2.45 -5.45 9.38
CA ARG A 168 1.00 -5.49 9.56
C ARG A 168 0.27 -5.85 8.26
N VAL A 169 0.77 -5.39 7.12
CA VAL A 169 0.23 -5.76 5.80
C VAL A 169 0.44 -7.26 5.55
N ILE A 170 1.62 -7.80 5.87
CA ILE A 170 1.90 -9.24 5.79
C ILE A 170 0.92 -10.03 6.68
N GLU A 171 0.77 -9.62 7.94
CA GLU A 171 -0.18 -10.26 8.87
C GLU A 171 -1.62 -10.20 8.36
N TYR A 172 -2.03 -9.05 7.79
CA TYR A 172 -3.34 -8.88 7.20
C TYR A 172 -3.58 -9.84 6.04
N ILE A 173 -2.63 -9.94 5.10
CA ILE A 173 -2.74 -10.86 3.95
C ILE A 173 -2.76 -12.33 4.41
N ILE A 174 -1.94 -12.70 5.39
CA ILE A 174 -1.94 -14.06 5.95
C ILE A 174 -3.28 -14.39 6.62
N ASN A 175 -3.86 -13.44 7.36
CA ASN A 175 -5.18 -13.63 7.97
C ASN A 175 -6.28 -13.76 6.91
N TRP A 176 -6.23 -12.94 5.86
CA TRP A 176 -7.15 -13.05 4.73
C TRP A 176 -7.05 -14.42 4.03
N LEU A 177 -5.83 -14.92 3.79
CA LEU A 177 -5.58 -16.26 3.25
C LEU A 177 -6.17 -17.35 4.16
N ASN A 178 -5.98 -17.22 5.47
CA ASN A 178 -6.50 -18.17 6.46
C ASN A 178 -8.03 -18.21 6.46
N ASP A 179 -8.67 -17.05 6.39
CA ASP A 179 -10.12 -16.94 6.41
C ASP A 179 -10.73 -17.47 5.11
N TYR A 180 -10.15 -17.12 3.96
CA TYR A 180 -10.59 -17.64 2.67
C TYR A 180 -10.48 -19.16 2.62
N HIS A 181 -9.33 -19.73 2.99
CA HIS A 181 -9.10 -21.19 3.06
C HIS A 181 -10.15 -21.90 3.94
N LYS A 182 -10.49 -21.35 5.11
CA LYS A 182 -11.50 -21.92 6.01
C LYS A 182 -12.89 -21.91 5.37
N SER A 183 -13.25 -20.80 4.73
CA SER A 183 -14.57 -20.62 4.09
C SER A 183 -14.75 -21.45 2.82
N SER A 184 -13.68 -21.70 2.07
CA SER A 184 -13.70 -22.50 0.84
C SER A 184 -13.67 -24.00 1.10
N HIS A 185 -13.36 -24.43 2.33
CA HIS A 185 -13.18 -25.84 2.72
C HIS A 185 -12.12 -26.59 1.90
N THR A 186 -11.18 -25.87 1.31
CA THR A 186 -10.01 -26.46 0.63
C THR A 186 -8.97 -26.93 1.63
N LYS A 187 -7.97 -27.68 1.15
CA LYS A 187 -6.94 -28.32 1.98
C LYS A 187 -5.59 -27.60 1.99
N GLY A 188 -5.40 -26.58 1.15
CA GLY A 188 -4.11 -25.93 0.99
C GLY A 188 -4.02 -25.05 -0.27
N PHE A 189 -2.79 -24.72 -0.66
CA PHE A 189 -2.50 -23.82 -1.78
C PHE A 189 -1.55 -24.46 -2.80
N VAL A 190 -1.72 -24.14 -4.08
CA VAL A 190 -0.75 -24.39 -5.16
C VAL A 190 -0.28 -23.06 -5.71
N VAL A 191 1.03 -22.90 -5.87
CA VAL A 191 1.65 -21.68 -6.40
C VAL A 191 2.69 -22.03 -7.45
N GLY A 192 2.63 -21.40 -8.63
CA GLY A 192 3.69 -21.47 -9.62
C GLY A 192 4.86 -20.58 -9.21
N VAL A 193 6.09 -21.10 -9.23
CA VAL A 193 7.30 -20.32 -8.90
C VAL A 193 8.11 -20.10 -10.17
N SER A 194 8.21 -18.83 -10.57
CA SER A 194 8.88 -18.40 -11.81
C SER A 194 10.33 -17.95 -11.59
N GLY A 195 10.74 -17.71 -10.35
CA GLY A 195 12.00 -17.02 -10.02
C GLY A 195 11.87 -15.49 -10.02
N GLY A 196 10.69 -14.96 -10.31
CA GLY A 196 10.32 -13.55 -10.14
C GLY A 196 9.85 -13.22 -8.72
N ILE A 197 9.78 -11.92 -8.41
CA ILE A 197 9.49 -11.44 -7.06
C ILE A 197 8.05 -11.70 -6.61
N ASP A 198 7.08 -11.64 -7.52
CA ASP A 198 5.67 -11.77 -7.15
C ASP A 198 5.35 -13.20 -6.72
N SER A 199 5.77 -14.20 -7.51
CA SER A 199 5.62 -15.61 -7.14
C SER A 199 6.41 -15.97 -5.90
N ALA A 200 7.61 -15.40 -5.71
CA ALA A 200 8.38 -15.60 -4.50
C ALA A 200 7.67 -15.03 -3.25
N THR A 201 7.01 -13.88 -3.40
CA THR A 201 6.24 -13.22 -2.34
C THR A 201 5.00 -14.03 -1.97
N VAL A 202 4.17 -14.39 -2.96
CA VAL A 202 2.93 -15.13 -2.74
C VAL A 202 3.18 -16.52 -2.18
N SER A 203 4.15 -17.26 -2.71
CA SER A 203 4.52 -18.58 -2.18
C SER A 203 4.99 -18.51 -0.73
N THR A 204 5.74 -17.46 -0.35
CA THR A 204 6.17 -17.26 1.04
C THR A 204 5.01 -16.85 1.96
N LEU A 205 4.08 -16.02 1.49
CA LEU A 205 2.85 -15.67 2.24
C LEU A 205 2.00 -16.91 2.48
N CYS A 206 1.77 -17.73 1.44
CA CYS A 206 1.05 -19.00 1.57
C CYS A 206 1.75 -19.95 2.54
N ALA A 207 3.08 -20.06 2.48
CA ALA A 207 3.84 -20.90 3.41
C ALA A 207 3.66 -20.47 4.87
N ARG A 208 3.60 -19.16 5.14
CA ARG A 208 3.39 -18.61 6.49
C ARG A 208 2.00 -18.86 7.08
N THR A 209 1.01 -19.26 6.28
CA THR A 209 -0.31 -19.66 6.80
C THR A 209 -0.26 -20.94 7.65
N GLY A 210 0.77 -21.77 7.45
CA GLY A 210 0.89 -23.08 8.08
C GLY A 210 0.05 -24.19 7.41
N PHE A 211 -0.79 -23.85 6.42
CA PHE A 211 -1.52 -24.85 5.62
C PHE A 211 -0.60 -25.52 4.61
N PRO A 212 -0.94 -26.73 4.12
CA PRO A 212 -0.20 -27.38 3.06
C PRO A 212 -0.04 -26.49 1.82
N VAL A 213 1.20 -26.35 1.33
CA VAL A 213 1.51 -25.60 0.10
C VAL A 213 2.30 -26.49 -0.85
N LEU A 214 1.87 -26.53 -2.11
CA LEU A 214 2.65 -27.08 -3.21
C LEU A 214 3.19 -25.93 -4.06
N VAL A 215 4.52 -25.82 -4.16
CA VAL A 215 5.18 -24.89 -5.07
C VAL A 215 5.71 -25.65 -6.29
N ILE A 216 5.46 -25.11 -7.49
CA ILE A 216 5.77 -25.82 -8.74
C ILE A 216 6.62 -24.95 -9.66
N GLU A 217 7.79 -25.46 -10.07
CA GLU A 217 8.54 -24.93 -11.20
C GLU A 217 8.01 -25.54 -12.51
N MET A 218 7.75 -24.70 -13.52
CA MET A 218 7.13 -25.12 -14.78
C MET A 218 7.89 -24.58 -16.01
N PRO A 219 9.07 -25.12 -16.33
CA PRO A 219 9.91 -24.57 -17.39
C PRO A 219 9.31 -24.76 -18.78
N ILE A 220 9.34 -23.69 -19.58
CA ILE A 220 9.03 -23.70 -21.03
C ILE A 220 9.97 -22.73 -21.76
N ARG A 221 11.12 -23.22 -22.24
CA ARG A 221 12.14 -22.42 -22.97
C ARG A 221 12.52 -21.10 -22.26
N GLN A 222 12.58 -21.11 -20.93
CA GLN A 222 12.91 -19.92 -20.13
C GLN A 222 14.43 -19.82 -19.88
N SER A 223 14.89 -18.66 -19.43
CA SER A 223 16.33 -18.43 -19.23
C SER A 223 16.91 -19.30 -18.10
N SER A 224 18.20 -19.62 -18.18
CA SER A 224 18.89 -20.38 -17.13
C SER A 224 18.89 -19.65 -15.78
N GLY A 225 18.97 -18.31 -15.81
CA GLY A 225 18.93 -17.48 -14.59
C GLY A 225 17.57 -17.52 -13.89
N GLU A 226 16.45 -17.53 -14.62
CA GLU A 226 15.11 -17.68 -14.03
C GLU A 226 14.92 -19.07 -13.41
N MET A 227 15.35 -20.13 -14.09
CA MET A 227 15.32 -21.50 -13.55
C MET A 227 16.14 -21.62 -12.27
N GLN A 228 17.34 -21.05 -12.25
CA GLN A 228 18.20 -21.09 -11.06
C GLN A 228 17.55 -20.37 -9.88
N ARG A 229 16.99 -19.17 -10.10
CA ARG A 229 16.27 -18.42 -9.07
C ARG A 229 15.04 -19.17 -8.56
N SER A 230 14.24 -19.75 -9.46
CA SER A 230 13.05 -20.52 -9.08
C SER A 230 13.41 -21.72 -8.20
N ARG A 231 14.37 -22.54 -8.63
CA ARG A 231 14.84 -23.70 -7.87
C ARG A 231 15.44 -23.33 -6.53
N ALA A 232 16.25 -22.27 -6.48
CA ALA A 232 16.80 -21.75 -5.24
C ALA A 232 15.70 -21.34 -4.25
N HIS A 233 14.66 -20.65 -4.74
CA HIS A 233 13.52 -20.25 -3.91
C HIS A 233 12.70 -21.44 -3.40
N ILE A 234 12.42 -22.44 -4.26
CA ILE A 234 11.72 -23.67 -3.86
C ILE A 234 12.50 -24.43 -2.78
N ASN A 235 13.83 -24.54 -2.94
CA ASN A 235 14.69 -25.19 -1.95
C ASN A 235 14.71 -24.42 -0.62
N TRP A 236 14.74 -23.10 -0.68
CA TRP A 236 14.65 -22.24 0.50
C TRP A 236 13.30 -22.40 1.22
N LEU A 237 12.18 -22.42 0.48
CA LEU A 237 10.85 -22.61 1.06
C LEU A 237 10.70 -23.98 1.72
N THR A 238 11.08 -25.06 1.03
CA THR A 238 10.93 -26.44 1.53
C THR A 238 11.85 -26.74 2.73
N SER A 239 13.02 -26.09 2.81
CA SER A 239 13.88 -26.20 3.99
C SER A 239 13.40 -25.37 5.19
N LYS A 240 12.75 -24.24 4.94
CA LYS A 240 12.30 -23.31 6.00
C LYS A 240 10.90 -23.63 6.55
N PHE A 241 10.01 -24.17 5.73
CA PHE A 241 8.60 -24.37 6.07
C PHE A 241 8.19 -25.85 5.91
N PRO A 242 7.88 -26.56 7.00
CA PRO A 242 7.57 -27.99 6.95
C PRO A 242 6.24 -28.32 6.23
N ASN A 243 5.37 -27.33 6.06
CA ASN A 243 4.11 -27.43 5.34
C ASN A 243 4.26 -27.24 3.82
N VAL A 244 5.48 -26.96 3.32
CA VAL A 244 5.73 -26.72 1.90
C VAL A 244 6.36 -27.95 1.24
N THR A 245 5.83 -28.30 0.06
CA THR A 245 6.39 -29.32 -0.84
C THR A 245 6.69 -28.71 -2.19
N GLY A 246 7.78 -29.14 -2.83
CA GLY A 246 8.19 -28.67 -4.15
C GLY A 246 8.00 -29.72 -5.24
N ALA A 247 7.70 -29.27 -6.46
CA ALA A 247 7.68 -30.11 -7.65
C ALA A 247 8.26 -29.36 -8.86
N GLU A 248 8.86 -30.11 -9.78
CA GLU A 248 9.24 -29.61 -11.11
C GLU A 248 8.41 -30.36 -12.15
N VAL A 249 7.77 -29.61 -13.05
CA VAL A 249 7.01 -30.17 -14.17
C VAL A 249 7.48 -29.50 -15.45
N ASN A 250 8.36 -30.20 -16.17
CA ASN A 250 8.86 -29.72 -17.45
C ASN A 250 7.75 -29.78 -18.51
N LEU A 251 7.36 -28.61 -19.03
CA LEU A 251 6.27 -28.47 -20.00
C LEU A 251 6.77 -28.25 -21.44
N ILE A 252 8.08 -28.35 -21.69
CA ILE A 252 8.68 -28.14 -23.01
C ILE A 252 8.08 -29.11 -24.04
N GLU A 253 8.05 -30.41 -23.75
CA GLU A 253 7.57 -31.41 -24.72
C GLU A 253 6.11 -31.19 -25.12
N VAL A 254 5.26 -30.84 -24.16
CA VAL A 254 3.84 -30.52 -24.39
C VAL A 254 3.71 -29.27 -25.25
N PHE A 255 4.47 -28.23 -24.94
CA PHE A 255 4.48 -27.00 -25.71
C PHE A 255 4.98 -27.22 -27.15
N GLU A 256 6.04 -27.99 -27.35
CA GLU A 256 6.60 -28.27 -28.67
C GLU A 256 5.69 -29.13 -29.54
N ALA A 257 4.99 -30.10 -28.93
CA ALA A 257 3.96 -30.87 -29.61
C ALA A 257 2.81 -29.97 -30.08
N PHE A 258 2.36 -29.04 -29.24
CA PHE A 258 1.35 -28.04 -29.60
C PHE A 258 1.85 -27.13 -30.72
N GLU A 259 3.04 -26.53 -30.57
CA GLU A 259 3.66 -25.63 -31.54
C GLU A 259 3.79 -26.30 -32.92
N LYS A 260 4.26 -27.54 -32.97
CA LYS A 260 4.38 -28.32 -34.20
C LYS A 260 3.02 -28.61 -34.84
N THR A 261 1.98 -28.80 -34.04
CA THR A 261 0.62 -29.06 -34.54
C THR A 261 0.03 -27.80 -35.18
N ILE A 262 0.14 -26.65 -34.51
CA ILE A 262 -0.36 -25.37 -35.02
C ILE A 262 0.39 -24.93 -36.28
N LYS A 263 1.72 -25.02 -36.31
CA LYS A 263 2.53 -24.65 -37.49
C LYS A 263 2.25 -25.52 -38.72
N LYS A 264 1.67 -26.72 -38.54
CA LYS A 264 1.23 -27.56 -39.67
C LYS A 264 -0.15 -27.17 -40.20
N SER A 265 -1.04 -26.66 -39.33
CA SER A 265 -2.39 -26.24 -39.72
C SER A 265 -2.43 -24.80 -40.24
N GLU A 266 -1.56 -23.93 -39.75
CA GLU A 266 -1.42 -22.55 -40.22
C GLU A 266 -0.61 -22.55 -41.53
N VAL A 267 -1.32 -22.71 -42.64
CA VAL A 267 -0.76 -22.58 -43.99
C VAL A 267 -0.43 -21.10 -44.22
N ASN A 268 0.82 -20.70 -43.96
CA ASN A 268 1.43 -19.41 -44.33
C ASN A 268 0.60 -18.15 -43.98
N GLU A 269 0.96 -17.48 -42.89
CA GLU A 269 0.92 -16.02 -42.81
C GLU A 269 1.93 -15.57 -41.74
N ASP A 270 2.88 -14.71 -42.11
CA ASP A 270 3.75 -13.96 -41.18
C ASP A 270 2.85 -13.01 -40.35
N ASN A 271 2.09 -13.57 -39.42
CA ASN A 271 1.27 -12.79 -38.50
C ASN A 271 2.18 -12.29 -37.38
N SER A 272 2.26 -10.96 -37.25
CA SER A 272 3.04 -10.31 -36.19
C SER A 272 2.62 -10.72 -34.76
N ASN A 273 1.44 -11.32 -34.61
CA ASN A 273 0.93 -11.80 -33.31
C ASN A 273 1.25 -13.26 -32.99
N THR A 274 1.86 -14.03 -33.91
CA THR A 274 2.13 -15.47 -33.69
C THR A 274 3.00 -15.71 -32.45
N GLU A 275 4.02 -14.87 -32.25
CA GLU A 275 4.89 -14.98 -31.07
C GLU A 275 4.13 -14.69 -29.76
N LEU A 276 3.32 -13.63 -29.74
CA LEU A 276 2.44 -13.31 -28.61
C LEU A 276 1.42 -14.44 -28.36
N ALA A 277 0.87 -15.06 -29.40
CA ALA A 277 -0.05 -16.18 -29.25
C ALA A 277 0.63 -17.37 -28.57
N PHE A 278 1.85 -17.73 -28.98
CA PHE A 278 2.63 -18.78 -28.33
C PHE A 278 3.04 -18.43 -26.90
N ALA A 279 3.44 -17.18 -26.63
CA ALA A 279 3.68 -16.67 -25.28
C ALA A 279 2.47 -16.89 -24.37
N ASN A 280 1.27 -16.51 -24.81
CA ASN A 280 0.03 -16.76 -24.09
C ASN A 280 -0.27 -18.26 -23.91
N VAL A 281 0.04 -19.11 -24.89
CA VAL A 281 -0.12 -20.57 -24.76
C VAL A 281 0.79 -21.12 -23.66
N LYS A 282 2.04 -20.67 -23.55
CA LYS A 282 2.93 -21.06 -22.43
C LYS A 282 2.29 -20.74 -21.08
N SER A 283 1.76 -19.54 -20.91
CA SER A 283 1.07 -19.13 -19.69
C SER A 283 -0.15 -20.02 -19.39
N ARG A 284 -0.96 -20.33 -20.41
CA ARG A 284 -2.13 -21.23 -20.26
C ARG A 284 -1.76 -22.67 -19.92
N LEU A 285 -0.67 -23.21 -20.48
CA LEU A 285 -0.19 -24.55 -20.11
C LEU A 285 0.25 -24.61 -18.64
N ARG A 286 0.89 -23.55 -18.15
CA ARG A 286 1.24 -23.43 -16.72
C ARG A 286 -0.02 -23.39 -15.84
N MET A 287 -1.04 -22.61 -16.22
CA MET A 287 -2.34 -22.58 -15.54
C MET A 287 -2.99 -23.97 -15.48
N VAL A 288 -3.05 -24.69 -16.61
CA VAL A 288 -3.61 -26.05 -16.68
C VAL A 288 -2.87 -26.99 -15.72
N ASN A 289 -1.54 -26.90 -15.66
CA ASN A 289 -0.74 -27.70 -14.74
C ASN A 289 -1.03 -27.36 -13.27
N LEU A 290 -1.14 -26.08 -12.91
CA LEU A 290 -1.49 -25.66 -11.55
C LEU A 290 -2.86 -26.21 -11.12
N TYR A 291 -3.86 -26.10 -11.99
CA TYR A 291 -5.20 -26.62 -11.71
C TYR A 291 -5.28 -28.15 -11.66
N TYR A 292 -4.44 -28.86 -12.41
CA TYR A 292 -4.32 -30.31 -12.25
C TYR A 292 -3.91 -30.68 -10.82
N PHE A 293 -2.84 -30.06 -10.30
CA PHE A 293 -2.39 -30.31 -8.94
C PHE A 293 -3.39 -29.83 -7.88
N ALA A 294 -4.02 -28.67 -8.12
CA ALA A 294 -5.05 -28.14 -7.24
C ALA A 294 -6.23 -29.11 -7.12
N SER A 295 -6.69 -29.68 -8.24
CA SER A 295 -7.81 -30.62 -8.29
C SER A 295 -7.52 -31.92 -7.55
N ILE A 296 -6.37 -32.55 -7.80
CA ILE A 296 -6.04 -33.82 -7.15
C ILE A 296 -5.73 -33.68 -5.65
N LYS A 297 -5.32 -32.47 -5.21
CA LYS A 297 -5.04 -32.18 -3.80
C LYS A 297 -6.20 -31.53 -3.05
N GLY A 298 -7.19 -30.98 -3.77
CA GLY A 298 -8.24 -30.13 -3.20
C GLY A 298 -7.69 -28.81 -2.67
N TYR A 299 -6.74 -28.21 -3.38
CA TYR A 299 -6.07 -26.94 -3.03
C TYR A 299 -6.62 -25.78 -3.86
N LEU A 300 -6.32 -24.54 -3.45
CA LEU A 300 -6.56 -23.32 -4.22
C LEU A 300 -5.33 -22.93 -5.03
N VAL A 301 -5.53 -22.47 -6.28
CA VAL A 301 -4.46 -21.84 -7.07
C VAL A 301 -4.32 -20.39 -6.63
N ALA A 302 -3.18 -20.03 -6.02
CA ALA A 302 -2.89 -18.66 -5.62
C ALA A 302 -2.16 -17.90 -6.74
N GLY A 303 -2.78 -16.82 -7.19
CA GLY A 303 -2.26 -15.92 -8.20
C GLY A 303 -1.23 -14.93 -7.67
N THR A 304 -0.37 -14.50 -8.59
CA THR A 304 0.79 -13.66 -8.31
C THR A 304 0.68 -12.27 -8.93
N GLY A 305 -0.48 -11.93 -9.49
CA GLY A 305 -0.74 -10.61 -10.05
C GLY A 305 -0.75 -9.53 -8.98
N ASN A 306 -0.01 -8.46 -9.22
CA ASN A 306 -0.01 -7.26 -8.38
C ASN A 306 -0.90 -6.15 -8.97
N LYS A 307 -1.09 -5.07 -8.22
CA LYS A 307 -2.06 -4.02 -8.53
C LYS A 307 -1.78 -3.32 -9.85
N VAL A 308 -0.53 -2.94 -10.11
CA VAL A 308 -0.18 -2.14 -11.29
C VAL A 308 -0.16 -3.00 -12.56
N GLU A 309 0.39 -4.21 -12.50
CA GLU A 309 0.50 -5.13 -13.64
C GLU A 309 -0.85 -5.69 -14.04
N ASP A 310 -1.49 -6.44 -13.14
CA ASP A 310 -2.69 -7.19 -13.47
C ASP A 310 -3.91 -6.29 -13.48
N PHE A 311 -4.10 -5.47 -12.45
CA PHE A 311 -5.34 -4.73 -12.24
C PHE A 311 -5.28 -3.27 -12.74
N GLY A 312 -4.07 -2.77 -13.00
CA GLY A 312 -3.81 -1.45 -13.56
C GLY A 312 -3.75 -1.51 -15.08
N VAL A 313 -2.65 -2.01 -15.64
CA VAL A 313 -2.46 -2.03 -17.10
C VAL A 313 -3.00 -3.30 -17.79
N GLY A 314 -3.37 -4.34 -17.04
CA GLY A 314 -3.87 -5.60 -17.60
C GLY A 314 -2.80 -6.45 -18.30
N PHE A 315 -1.57 -6.38 -17.80
CA PHE A 315 -0.39 -7.04 -18.35
C PHE A 315 -0.26 -8.49 -17.85
N PHE A 316 -1.25 -9.31 -18.20
CA PHE A 316 -1.26 -10.75 -17.91
C PHE A 316 -1.98 -11.52 -19.03
N THR A 317 -1.78 -12.83 -19.08
CA THR A 317 -2.53 -13.70 -20.00
C THR A 317 -3.90 -14.03 -19.41
N LYS A 318 -4.97 -13.62 -20.09
CA LYS A 318 -6.34 -14.03 -19.70
C LYS A 318 -6.48 -15.56 -19.75
N TYR A 319 -6.90 -16.15 -18.64
CA TYR A 319 -6.96 -17.60 -18.40
C TYR A 319 -5.59 -18.29 -18.50
N GLY A 320 -4.50 -17.56 -18.31
CA GLY A 320 -3.16 -18.09 -18.05
C GLY A 320 -2.80 -17.82 -16.60
N ASP A 321 -1.80 -17.00 -16.39
CA ASP A 321 -1.35 -16.48 -15.09
C ASP A 321 -2.46 -15.73 -14.32
N GLY A 322 -3.39 -15.08 -15.02
CA GLY A 322 -4.59 -14.51 -14.40
C GLY A 322 -5.75 -15.49 -14.17
N GLY A 323 -5.60 -16.77 -14.54
CA GLY A 323 -6.55 -17.84 -14.25
C GLY A 323 -6.24 -18.45 -12.90
N VAL A 324 -6.81 -17.91 -11.83
CA VAL A 324 -6.48 -18.24 -10.43
C VAL A 324 -7.72 -18.21 -9.55
N ASP A 325 -7.67 -18.86 -8.38
CA ASP A 325 -8.79 -18.88 -7.44
C ASP A 325 -8.76 -17.67 -6.48
N ILE A 326 -7.56 -17.20 -6.13
CA ILE A 326 -7.31 -16.07 -5.21
C ILE A 326 -6.08 -15.27 -5.65
N SER A 327 -6.04 -13.96 -5.33
CA SER A 327 -4.92 -13.07 -5.67
C SER A 327 -4.46 -12.27 -4.44
N PRO A 328 -3.56 -12.81 -3.60
CA PRO A 328 -3.26 -12.26 -2.26
C PRO A 328 -2.54 -10.92 -2.26
N ILE A 329 -1.90 -10.55 -3.37
CA ILE A 329 -1.13 -9.31 -3.54
C ILE A 329 -1.73 -8.37 -4.60
N ALA A 330 -2.98 -8.63 -5.03
CA ALA A 330 -3.66 -7.88 -6.08
C ALA A 330 -3.83 -6.38 -5.76
N ASP A 331 -3.80 -6.00 -4.48
CA ASP A 331 -3.93 -4.61 -4.04
C ASP A 331 -2.57 -3.95 -3.69
N LEU A 332 -1.46 -4.66 -3.87
CA LEU A 332 -0.12 -4.11 -3.66
C LEU A 332 0.46 -3.58 -4.97
N MET A 333 1.01 -2.38 -4.94
CA MET A 333 1.87 -1.85 -6.00
C MET A 333 3.18 -2.66 -6.09
N LYS A 334 3.91 -2.56 -7.21
CA LYS A 334 5.18 -3.30 -7.40
C LYS A 334 6.22 -2.90 -6.35
N SER A 335 6.29 -1.62 -6.03
CA SER A 335 7.13 -1.08 -4.95
C SER A 335 6.79 -1.68 -3.58
N GLU A 336 5.51 -1.89 -3.29
CA GLU A 336 5.03 -2.51 -2.05
C GLU A 336 5.32 -4.02 -2.02
N VAL A 337 5.17 -4.72 -3.14
CA VAL A 337 5.58 -6.13 -3.28
C VAL A 337 7.07 -6.28 -2.97
N ARG A 338 7.93 -5.37 -3.47
CA ARG A 338 9.37 -5.36 -3.13
C ARG A 338 9.61 -5.19 -1.63
N ALA A 339 8.87 -4.30 -0.97
CA ALA A 339 8.96 -4.09 0.47
C ALA A 339 8.52 -5.33 1.27
N VAL A 340 7.40 -5.95 0.88
CA VAL A 340 6.91 -7.20 1.48
C VAL A 340 7.92 -8.33 1.31
N ALA A 341 8.44 -8.54 0.09
CA ALA A 341 9.40 -9.60 -0.21
C ALA A 341 10.66 -9.49 0.68
N ALA A 342 11.16 -8.27 0.89
CA ALA A 342 12.30 -8.02 1.75
C ALA A 342 12.04 -8.43 3.21
N VAL A 343 10.89 -8.06 3.78
CA VAL A 343 10.52 -8.42 5.17
C VAL A 343 10.23 -9.92 5.32
N LEU A 344 9.73 -10.58 4.27
CA LEU A 344 9.55 -12.04 4.24
C LEU A 344 10.88 -12.81 4.18
N GLY A 345 11.97 -12.13 3.84
CA GLY A 345 13.31 -12.70 3.69
C GLY A 345 13.50 -13.44 2.37
N VAL A 346 12.80 -13.03 1.30
CA VAL A 346 13.02 -13.54 -0.06
C VAL A 346 14.46 -13.25 -0.50
N GLY A 347 15.07 -14.16 -1.26
CA GLY A 347 16.47 -14.06 -1.68
C GLY A 347 16.77 -12.77 -2.45
N GLN A 348 17.92 -12.16 -2.17
CA GLN A 348 18.29 -10.86 -2.74
C GLN A 348 18.44 -10.89 -4.28
N GLU A 349 18.81 -12.04 -4.84
CA GLU A 349 18.88 -12.26 -6.29
C GLU A 349 17.52 -12.14 -6.97
N ILE A 350 16.43 -12.51 -6.27
CA ILE A 350 15.06 -12.36 -6.77
C ILE A 350 14.60 -10.90 -6.62
N ILE A 351 14.92 -10.27 -5.48
CA ILE A 351 14.51 -8.88 -5.20
C ILE A 351 15.18 -7.88 -6.17
N LYS A 352 16.43 -8.13 -6.58
CA LYS A 352 17.19 -7.25 -7.50
C LYS A 352 16.98 -7.55 -8.97
N ALA A 353 16.42 -8.70 -9.30
CA ALA A 353 16.23 -9.06 -10.70
C ALA A 353 15.21 -8.13 -11.36
N SER A 354 15.48 -7.74 -12.60
CA SER A 354 14.53 -6.97 -13.40
C SER A 354 13.25 -7.78 -13.63
N PRO A 355 12.06 -7.14 -13.58
CA PRO A 355 10.81 -7.79 -13.94
C PRO A 355 10.80 -8.30 -15.38
N THR A 356 10.36 -9.54 -15.57
CA THR A 356 10.22 -10.21 -16.87
C THR A 356 9.01 -11.15 -16.84
N ASP A 357 8.25 -11.18 -17.93
CA ASP A 357 7.13 -12.12 -18.12
C ASP A 357 7.58 -13.59 -18.32
N GLY A 358 8.84 -13.82 -18.72
CA GLY A 358 9.40 -15.14 -18.98
C GLY A 358 8.66 -15.91 -20.09
N LEU A 359 7.96 -15.19 -20.98
CA LEU A 359 7.17 -15.74 -22.08
C LEU A 359 7.87 -15.62 -23.43
N TYR A 360 8.61 -14.53 -23.63
CA TYR A 360 9.39 -14.29 -24.84
C TYR A 360 10.78 -14.95 -24.75
N GLY A 361 11.33 -15.35 -25.90
CA GLY A 361 12.69 -15.89 -26.00
C GLY A 361 13.77 -14.83 -26.16
N ASP A 362 13.38 -13.55 -26.15
CA ASP A 362 14.27 -12.39 -26.31
C ASP A 362 14.64 -11.75 -24.96
N THR A 363 15.38 -10.65 -24.99
CA THR A 363 15.88 -9.94 -23.80
C THR A 363 14.99 -8.77 -23.36
N ARG A 364 13.78 -8.61 -23.91
CA ARG A 364 12.92 -7.46 -23.57
C ARG A 364 12.36 -7.62 -22.17
N THR A 365 12.41 -6.54 -21.40
CA THR A 365 11.79 -6.46 -20.07
C THR A 365 10.31 -6.10 -20.17
N ASP A 366 9.57 -6.26 -19.08
CA ASP A 366 8.17 -5.82 -19.03
C ASP A 366 8.04 -4.31 -19.31
N GLU A 367 8.97 -3.51 -18.79
CA GLU A 367 9.00 -2.05 -18.97
C GLU A 367 9.24 -1.67 -20.43
N ASP A 368 10.08 -2.43 -21.16
CA ASP A 368 10.27 -2.25 -22.61
C ASP A 368 8.98 -2.55 -23.39
N GLN A 369 8.23 -3.56 -22.97
CA GLN A 369 6.96 -3.93 -23.60
C GLN A 369 5.83 -2.92 -23.28
N LEU A 370 5.87 -2.33 -22.10
CA LEU A 370 4.88 -1.36 -21.63
C LEU A 370 5.16 0.06 -22.14
N GLY A 371 6.43 0.42 -22.34
CA GLY A 371 6.88 1.76 -22.73
C GLY A 371 7.00 2.74 -21.54
N ALA A 372 6.88 2.22 -20.32
CA ALA A 372 6.99 2.97 -19.08
C ALA A 372 7.50 2.06 -17.96
N SER A 373 8.21 2.62 -16.98
CA SER A 373 8.65 1.88 -15.81
C SER A 373 7.50 1.61 -14.84
N TYR A 374 7.66 0.63 -13.95
CA TYR A 374 6.65 0.38 -12.92
C TYR A 374 6.45 1.57 -11.99
N ASP A 375 7.51 2.28 -11.63
CA ASP A 375 7.42 3.49 -10.80
C ASP A 375 6.63 4.60 -11.52
N GLU A 376 6.78 4.72 -12.85
CA GLU A 376 5.99 5.65 -13.67
C GLU A 376 4.51 5.24 -13.75
N LEU A 377 4.22 3.95 -13.94
CA LEU A 377 2.85 3.43 -14.00
C LEU A 377 2.13 3.52 -12.64
N GLU A 378 2.82 3.26 -11.54
CA GLU A 378 2.30 3.45 -10.18
C GLU A 378 1.96 4.93 -9.93
N TRP A 379 2.85 5.84 -10.34
CA TRP A 379 2.59 7.27 -10.26
C TRP A 379 1.34 7.67 -11.06
N ALA A 380 1.23 7.20 -12.31
CA ALA A 380 0.08 7.53 -13.17
C ALA A 380 -1.24 6.98 -12.60
N MET A 381 -1.23 5.76 -12.08
CA MET A 381 -2.40 5.17 -11.43
C MET A 381 -2.85 5.99 -10.22
N ASN A 382 -1.93 6.30 -9.29
CA ASN A 382 -2.23 7.12 -8.11
C ASN A 382 -2.69 8.54 -8.48
N HIS A 383 -2.08 9.14 -9.50
CA HIS A 383 -2.48 10.48 -9.97
C HIS A 383 -3.91 10.47 -10.52
N LEU A 384 -4.31 9.42 -11.24
CA LEU A 384 -5.66 9.31 -11.79
C LEU A 384 -6.72 9.08 -10.71
N ASP A 385 -6.43 8.23 -9.72
CA ASP A 385 -7.31 8.01 -8.57
C ASP A 385 -7.56 9.31 -7.77
N LEU A 386 -6.55 10.18 -7.68
CA LEU A 386 -6.66 11.49 -7.04
C LEU A 386 -7.40 12.51 -7.92
N SER A 387 -7.28 12.44 -9.24
CA SER A 387 -7.86 13.42 -10.17
C SER A 387 -9.39 13.37 -10.30
N ASP A 388 -10.03 12.29 -9.83
CA ASP A 388 -11.49 12.24 -9.65
C ASP A 388 -11.97 13.15 -8.50
N THR A 389 -11.04 13.64 -7.67
CA THR A 389 -11.25 14.77 -6.77
C THR A 389 -10.80 16.05 -7.47
N LYS A 390 -11.61 17.13 -7.44
CA LYS A 390 -11.45 18.38 -8.23
C LYS A 390 -10.20 19.25 -7.91
N GLU A 391 -9.06 18.65 -7.59
CA GLU A 391 -7.84 19.34 -7.19
C GLU A 391 -6.64 18.73 -7.91
N GLY A 392 -6.35 19.20 -9.13
CA GLY A 392 -5.28 18.61 -9.93
C GLY A 392 -4.83 19.40 -11.15
N GLU A 393 -4.83 20.74 -11.12
CA GLU A 393 -4.20 21.55 -12.18
C GLU A 393 -2.76 21.94 -11.81
N ALA A 394 -1.92 20.94 -11.52
CA ALA A 394 -0.47 21.12 -11.63
C ALA A 394 -0.07 20.90 -13.10
N THR A 395 0.77 21.76 -13.66
CA THR A 395 1.26 21.61 -15.03
C THR A 395 2.10 20.34 -15.14
N LEU A 396 1.53 19.28 -15.72
CA LEU A 396 2.21 18.00 -15.97
C LEU A 396 3.35 18.18 -16.97
N THR A 397 4.46 17.47 -16.75
CA THR A 397 5.54 17.37 -17.73
C THR A 397 5.11 16.55 -18.95
N ASP A 398 5.82 16.66 -20.06
CA ASP A 398 5.48 15.91 -21.28
C ASP A 398 5.62 14.39 -21.07
N ARG A 399 6.63 13.93 -20.31
CA ARG A 399 6.76 12.52 -19.93
C ARG A 399 5.59 12.05 -19.05
N GLN A 400 5.18 12.86 -18.08
CA GLN A 400 4.04 12.54 -17.22
C GLN A 400 2.73 12.41 -18.02
N LYS A 401 2.49 13.29 -19.01
CA LYS A 401 1.35 13.17 -19.92
C LYS A 401 1.42 11.91 -20.76
N GLU A 402 2.59 11.59 -21.30
CA GLU A 402 2.83 10.37 -22.09
C GLU A 402 2.55 9.11 -21.26
N VAL A 403 3.07 9.02 -20.03
CA VAL A 403 2.84 7.88 -19.15
C VAL A 403 1.36 7.73 -18.79
N ILE A 404 0.65 8.83 -18.51
CA ILE A 404 -0.80 8.79 -18.27
C ILE A 404 -1.54 8.25 -19.51
N ASP A 405 -1.15 8.67 -20.73
CA ASP A 405 -1.76 8.17 -21.96
C ASP A 405 -1.47 6.67 -22.16
N ILE A 406 -0.23 6.24 -21.95
CA ILE A 406 0.17 4.83 -21.97
C ILE A 406 -0.71 4.02 -21.00
N TYR A 407 -0.81 4.45 -19.75
CA TYR A 407 -1.62 3.79 -18.73
C TYR A 407 -3.09 3.71 -19.15
N LYS A 408 -3.72 4.85 -19.48
CA LYS A 408 -5.15 4.90 -19.87
C LYS A 408 -5.45 4.03 -21.07
N LYS A 409 -4.61 4.09 -22.10
CA LYS A 409 -4.79 3.32 -23.33
C LYS A 409 -4.68 1.81 -23.05
N ARG A 410 -3.69 1.39 -22.26
CA ARG A 410 -3.51 -0.02 -21.88
C ARG A 410 -4.65 -0.51 -20.99
N HIS A 411 -4.99 0.24 -19.94
CA HIS A 411 -6.10 -0.07 -19.04
C HIS A 411 -7.40 -0.25 -19.81
N ALA A 412 -7.78 0.74 -20.64
CA ALA A 412 -8.99 0.69 -21.45
C ALA A 412 -9.01 -0.50 -22.43
N ALA A 413 -7.89 -0.77 -23.11
CA ALA A 413 -7.79 -1.89 -24.04
C ALA A 413 -7.88 -3.26 -23.33
N ASN A 414 -7.45 -3.35 -22.07
CA ASN A 414 -7.42 -4.58 -21.29
C ASN A 414 -8.57 -4.72 -20.29
N LEU A 415 -9.53 -3.78 -20.24
CA LEU A 415 -10.70 -3.86 -19.34
C LEU A 415 -11.42 -5.21 -19.41
N HIS A 416 -11.50 -5.80 -20.61
CA HIS A 416 -12.10 -7.12 -20.82
C HIS A 416 -11.41 -8.26 -20.06
N LYS A 417 -10.21 -8.07 -19.54
CA LYS A 417 -9.51 -9.02 -18.66
C LYS A 417 -9.80 -8.76 -17.17
N LEU A 418 -10.12 -7.52 -16.81
CA LEU A 418 -10.26 -7.05 -15.42
C LEU A 418 -11.69 -7.19 -14.91
N VAL A 419 -12.66 -7.01 -15.81
CA VAL A 419 -14.09 -7.11 -15.47
C VAL A 419 -14.62 -8.53 -15.70
N GLU A 420 -15.69 -8.86 -15.00
CA GLU A 420 -16.40 -10.12 -15.20
C GLU A 420 -16.78 -10.33 -16.67
N ILE A 421 -16.85 -11.61 -17.08
CA ILE A 421 -17.27 -11.96 -18.43
C ILE A 421 -18.66 -11.35 -18.69
N PRO A 422 -18.82 -10.50 -19.73
CA PRO A 422 -20.09 -9.86 -20.00
C PRO A 422 -21.14 -10.93 -20.32
N ARG A 423 -22.26 -10.91 -19.60
CA ARG A 423 -23.39 -11.82 -19.81
C ARG A 423 -24.53 -11.07 -20.48
N CYS A 424 -25.14 -11.68 -21.50
CA CYS A 424 -26.39 -11.19 -22.04
C CYS A 424 -27.51 -11.43 -21.01
N ILE A 425 -27.93 -10.37 -20.31
CA ILE A 425 -29.02 -10.43 -19.35
C ILE A 425 -30.32 -10.26 -20.13
N ILE A 426 -31.06 -11.36 -20.29
CA ILE A 426 -32.37 -11.34 -20.95
C ILE A 426 -33.40 -10.78 -19.96
N PRO A 427 -34.10 -9.68 -20.31
CA PRO A 427 -35.16 -9.12 -19.48
C PRO A 427 -36.27 -10.14 -19.16
N PRO A 428 -36.84 -10.13 -17.94
CA PRO A 428 -37.88 -11.09 -17.54
C PRO A 428 -39.10 -11.13 -18.47
N GLU A 429 -39.51 -9.99 -19.03
CA GLU A 429 -40.64 -9.87 -19.95
C GLU A 429 -40.44 -10.65 -21.25
N LEU A 430 -39.20 -10.78 -21.74
CA LEU A 430 -38.88 -11.61 -22.91
C LEU A 430 -38.84 -13.11 -22.57
N LYS A 431 -38.83 -13.46 -21.27
CA LYS A 431 -38.90 -14.86 -20.79
C LYS A 431 -40.33 -15.27 -20.43
N ALA A 432 -41.26 -14.34 -20.34
CA ALA A 432 -42.65 -14.65 -20.07
C ALA A 432 -43.24 -15.41 -21.27
N LYS A 433 -43.89 -16.55 -21.01
CA LYS A 433 -44.66 -17.25 -22.05
C LYS A 433 -45.78 -16.33 -22.50
N GLN A 434 -45.90 -16.08 -23.80
CA GLN A 434 -47.10 -15.47 -24.37
C GLN A 434 -48.26 -16.44 -24.11
N SER A 435 -49.20 -16.03 -23.26
CA SER A 435 -50.43 -16.75 -22.93
C SER A 435 -51.48 -16.56 -24.00
#